data_AF-A0A2D6T4C5-F1
#
_entry.id   AF-A0A2D6T4C5-F1
#
_cell.length_a   1.000
_cell.length_b   1.000
_cell.length_c   1.000
_cell.angle_alpha   90.00
_cell.angle_beta   90.00
_cell.angle_gamma   90.00
#
_symmetry.space_group_name_H-M   'P 1'
#
loop_
_entity.id
_entity.type
_entity.pdbx_description
1 polymer ?
#
loop_
_entity_poly.entity_id
_entity_poly.type
_entity_poly.pdbx_seq_one_letter_code
_entity_poly.pdbx_strand_id
1 'polypeptide(L)'
;MDLDDLSNSVIDAIEAGQYDKAEELCQKLLQDYSDVFDGYERLAMLREAQGRFQEAAENYDKVLDMIKKNPNNVDQDTIQYITELRDQALAQVKE
;
A
#
# COMPACT_ATOMS: atom_id res chain seq x y z
N MET A 1 17.68 1.45 8.17
CA MET A 1 16.34 0.87 8.37
C MET A 1 16.04 0.20 7.07
N ASP A 2 16.00 -1.12 7.11
CA ASP A 2 15.79 -1.90 5.90
C ASP A 2 14.32 -1.79 5.47
N LEU A 3 14.02 -2.21 4.24
CA LEU A 3 12.67 -2.13 3.68
C LEU A 3 11.63 -2.73 4.64
N ASP A 4 11.92 -3.92 5.16
CA ASP A 4 11.04 -4.64 6.07
C ASP A 4 10.80 -3.91 7.38
N ASP A 5 11.83 -3.31 7.99
CA ASP A 5 11.68 -2.54 9.22
C ASP A 5 10.79 -1.31 9.02
N LEU A 6 10.97 -0.62 7.89
CA LEU A 6 10.20 0.58 7.58
C LEU A 6 8.74 0.21 7.25
N SER A 7 8.56 -0.88 6.50
CA SER A 7 7.27 -1.49 6.16
C SER A 7 6.50 -1.92 7.42
N ASN A 8 7.15 -2.62 8.35
CA ASN A 8 6.55 -3.01 9.63
C ASN A 8 6.21 -1.80 10.51
N SER A 9 7.09 -0.79 10.54
CA SER A 9 6.84 0.45 11.30
C SER A 9 5.61 1.21 10.81
N VAL A 10 5.27 1.13 9.51
CA VAL A 10 4.02 1.69 8.99
C VAL A 10 2.83 0.94 9.58
N ILE A 11 2.85 -0.39 9.58
CA ILE A 11 1.76 -1.22 10.11
C ILE A 11 1.55 -0.90 11.60
N ASP A 12 2.62 -0.89 12.39
CA ASP A 12 2.57 -0.53 13.81
C ASP A 12 1.94 0.87 14.02
N ALA A 13 2.30 1.84 13.18
CA ALA A 13 1.76 3.18 13.25
C ALA A 13 0.26 3.24 12.86
N ILE A 14 -0.16 2.46 11.86
CA ILE A 14 -1.58 2.31 11.48
C ILE A 14 -2.38 1.71 12.63
N GLU A 15 -1.91 0.61 13.21
CA GLU A 15 -2.58 -0.08 14.33
C GLU A 15 -2.66 0.79 15.58
N ALA A 16 -1.64 1.63 15.81
CA ALA A 16 -1.63 2.62 16.88
C ALA A 16 -2.53 3.85 16.60
N GLY A 17 -3.16 3.94 15.43
CA GLY A 17 -3.96 5.09 14.99
C GLY A 17 -3.13 6.35 14.72
N GLN A 18 -1.80 6.22 14.61
CA GLN A 18 -0.86 7.30 14.35
C GLN A 18 -0.74 7.56 12.85
N TYR A 19 -1.83 8.00 12.22
CA TYR A 19 -1.91 8.10 10.77
C TYR A 19 -0.93 9.10 10.15
N ASP A 20 -0.63 10.22 10.83
CA ASP A 20 0.36 11.18 10.35
C ASP A 20 1.76 10.55 10.26
N LYS A 21 2.14 9.79 11.29
CA LYS A 21 3.42 9.08 11.33
C LYS A 21 3.48 7.98 10.28
N ALA A 22 2.39 7.23 10.10
CA ALA A 22 2.30 6.23 9.05
C ALA A 22 2.47 6.85 7.66
N GLU A 23 1.91 8.04 7.42
CA GLU A 23 2.06 8.75 6.15
C GLU A 23 3.52 9.17 5.90
N GLU A 24 4.21 9.71 6.92
CA GLU A 24 5.64 10.04 6.82
C GLU A 24 6.50 8.81 6.50
N LEU A 25 6.21 7.67 7.13
CA LEU A 25 6.92 6.42 6.90
C LEU A 25 6.64 5.86 5.49
N CYS A 26 5.39 5.94 5.00
CA CYS A 26 5.05 5.60 3.62
C CYS A 26 5.76 6.49 2.61
N GLN A 27 5.81 7.80 2.83
CA GLN A 27 6.55 8.72 1.96
C GLN A 27 8.04 8.37 1.93
N LYS A 28 8.60 7.99 3.08
CA LYS A 28 9.98 7.53 3.16
C LYS A 28 10.21 6.22 2.41
N LEU A 29 9.28 5.26 2.48
CA LEU A 29 9.33 4.04 1.66
C LEU A 29 9.37 4.38 0.17
N LEU A 30 8.50 5.27 -0.28
CA LEU A 30 8.43 5.70 -1.68
C LEU A 30 9.69 6.44 -2.14
N GLN A 31 10.39 7.12 -1.23
CA GLN A 31 11.62 7.86 -1.53
C GLN A 31 12.87 6.97 -1.50
N ASP A 32 13.04 6.18 -0.45
CA ASP A 32 14.23 5.35 -0.23
C ASP A 32 14.17 4.06 -1.08
N TYR A 33 12.96 3.57 -1.39
CA TYR A 33 12.70 2.34 -2.13
C TYR A 33 11.70 2.58 -3.27
N SER A 34 11.97 3.54 -4.14
CA SER A 34 11.07 3.88 -5.25
C SER A 34 10.84 2.76 -6.29
N ASP A 35 11.68 1.72 -6.26
CA ASP A 35 11.62 0.58 -7.19
C ASP A 35 10.72 -0.55 -6.69
N VAL A 36 10.32 -0.54 -5.41
CA VAL A 36 9.44 -1.56 -4.82
C VAL A 36 8.04 -1.01 -4.61
N PHE A 37 7.05 -1.89 -4.77
CA PHE A 37 5.65 -1.52 -4.64
C PHE A 37 5.16 -1.46 -3.19
N ASP A 38 5.91 -1.99 -2.21
CA ASP A 38 5.60 -1.97 -0.78
C ASP A 38 5.22 -0.57 -0.28
N GLY A 39 5.87 0.48 -0.75
CA GLY A 39 5.55 1.85 -0.36
C GLY A 39 4.12 2.26 -0.73
N TYR A 40 3.64 1.86 -1.92
CA TYR A 40 2.28 2.12 -2.36
C TYR A 40 1.27 1.19 -1.68
N GLU A 41 1.63 -0.06 -1.43
CA GLU A 41 0.80 -1.02 -0.68
C GLU A 41 0.56 -0.51 0.75
N ARG A 42 1.62 -0.11 1.46
CA ARG A 42 1.51 0.44 2.82
C ARG A 42 0.72 1.75 2.86
N LEU A 43 0.85 2.59 1.83
CA LEU A 43 0.03 3.78 1.69
C LEU A 43 -1.45 3.43 1.46
N ALA A 44 -1.76 2.39 0.69
CA ALA A 44 -3.13 1.92 0.49
C ALA A 44 -3.74 1.44 1.82
N MET A 45 -3.02 0.62 2.59
CA MET A 45 -3.45 0.17 3.93
C MET A 45 -3.72 1.35 4.88
N LEU A 46 -2.86 2.37 4.86
CA LEU A 46 -3.08 3.59 5.63
C LEU A 46 -4.38 4.29 5.22
N ARG A 47 -4.63 4.42 3.91
CA ARG A 47 -5.87 5.03 3.41
C ARG A 47 -7.10 4.23 3.81
N GLU A 48 -7.04 2.90 3.83
CA GLU A 48 -8.13 2.05 4.34
C GLU A 48 -8.38 2.31 5.83
N ALA A 49 -7.33 2.38 6.65
CA ALA A 49 -7.45 2.67 8.07
C ALA A 49 -8.03 4.08 8.34
N GLN A 50 -7.77 5.03 7.45
CA GLN A 50 -8.37 6.38 7.48
C GLN A 50 -9.83 6.41 6.96
N GLY A 51 -10.37 5.30 6.48
CA GLY A 51 -11.69 5.22 5.83
C GLY A 51 -11.75 5.85 4.44
N ARG A 52 -10.59 6.12 3.83
CA ARG A 52 -10.45 6.72 2.50
C ARG A 52 -10.29 5.63 1.44
N PHE A 53 -11.32 4.80 1.31
CA PHE A 53 -11.26 3.59 0.50
C PHE A 53 -11.04 3.85 -1.00
N GLN A 54 -11.53 4.99 -1.51
CA GLN A 54 -11.29 5.37 -2.90
C GLN A 54 -9.80 5.62 -3.16
N GLU A 55 -9.13 6.38 -2.27
CA GLU A 55 -7.68 6.60 -2.37
C GLU A 55 -6.90 5.29 -2.17
N ALA A 56 -7.37 4.38 -1.32
CA ALA A 56 -6.75 3.07 -1.16
C ALA A 56 -6.77 2.27 -2.46
N ALA A 57 -7.93 2.19 -3.12
CA ALA A 57 -8.07 1.51 -4.42
C ALA A 57 -7.14 2.11 -5.48
N GLU A 58 -7.04 3.44 -5.57
CA GLU A 58 -6.12 4.12 -6.49
C GLU A 58 -4.65 3.76 -6.23
N ASN A 59 -4.26 3.55 -4.97
CA ASN A 59 -2.91 3.11 -4.64
C ASN A 59 -2.67 1.65 -5.00
N TYR A 60 -3.64 0.75 -4.78
CA TYR A 60 -3.54 -0.63 -5.23
C TYR A 60 -3.47 -0.75 -6.76
N ASP A 61 -4.19 0.09 -7.52
CA ASP A 61 -4.04 0.14 -8.98
C ASP A 61 -2.64 0.57 -9.42
N LYS A 62 -1.99 1.49 -8.69
CA LYS A 62 -0.59 1.86 -8.97
C LYS A 62 0.36 0.69 -8.72
N VAL A 63 0.16 -0.08 -7.65
CA VAL A 63 0.92 -1.31 -7.37
C VAL A 63 0.79 -2.27 -8.56
N LEU A 64 -0.45 -2.54 -9.01
CA LEU A 64 -0.70 -3.43 -10.15
C LEU A 64 -0.06 -2.92 -11.45
N ASP A 65 -0.06 -1.61 -11.71
CA ASP A 65 0.61 -1.02 -12.88
C ASP A 65 2.13 -1.18 -12.82
N MET A 66 2.74 -1.02 -11.63
CA MET A 66 4.17 -1.27 -11.42
C MET A 66 4.52 -2.74 -11.67
N ILE A 67 3.73 -3.67 -11.13
CA ILE A 67 3.93 -5.11 -11.35
C ILE A 67 3.79 -5.43 -12.84
N LYS A 68 2.80 -4.86 -13.53
CA LYS A 68 2.61 -5.06 -14.97
C LYS A 68 3.80 -4.56 -15.79
N LYS A 69 4.43 -3.47 -15.36
CA LYS A 69 5.64 -2.92 -15.99
C LYS A 69 6.89 -3.76 -15.70
N ASN A 70 6.95 -4.39 -14.53
CA ASN A 70 8.09 -5.24 -14.13
C ASN A 70 7.62 -6.57 -13.51
N PRO A 71 7.11 -7.52 -14.32
CA PRO A 71 6.49 -8.75 -13.81
C PRO A 71 7.48 -9.77 -13.26
N ASN A 72 8.79 -9.56 -13.44
CA ASN A 72 9.82 -10.54 -13.09
C ASN A 72 10.04 -10.73 -11.58
N ASN A 73 9.48 -9.85 -10.76
CA ASN A 73 9.75 -9.82 -9.32
C ASN A 73 8.52 -10.17 -8.46
N VAL A 74 7.36 -10.49 -9.06
CA VAL A 74 6.11 -10.66 -8.32
C VAL A 74 5.32 -11.85 -8.84
N ASP A 75 5.02 -12.78 -7.93
CA ASP A 75 4.23 -13.97 -8.22
C ASP A 75 2.74 -13.67 -8.44
N GLN A 76 2.04 -14.58 -9.11
CA GLN A 76 0.62 -14.41 -9.41
C GLN A 76 -0.25 -14.31 -8.15
N ASP A 77 0.10 -15.01 -7.07
CA ASP A 77 -0.59 -14.92 -5.78
C ASP A 77 -0.59 -13.50 -5.22
N THR A 78 0.54 -12.78 -5.31
CA THR A 78 0.63 -11.39 -4.86
C THR A 78 -0.23 -10.48 -5.73
N ILE A 79 -0.23 -10.68 -7.06
CA ILE A 79 -1.09 -9.91 -7.97
C ILE A 79 -2.58 -10.12 -7.63
N GLN A 80 -2.96 -11.37 -7.37
CA GLN A 80 -4.33 -11.73 -7.01
C GLN A 80 -4.71 -11.09 -5.66
N TYR A 81 -3.84 -11.16 -4.66
CA TYR A 81 -4.05 -10.56 -3.36
C TYR A 81 -4.27 -9.04 -3.43
N ILE A 82 -3.39 -8.31 -4.14
CA ILE A 82 -3.53 -6.86 -4.32
C ILE A 82 -4.81 -6.52 -5.09
N THR A 83 -5.17 -7.34 -6.08
CA THR A 83 -6.42 -7.18 -6.82
C THR A 83 -7.63 -7.31 -5.88
N GLU A 84 -7.65 -8.32 -5.02
CA GLU A 84 -8.72 -8.51 -4.04
C GLU A 84 -8.83 -7.35 -3.06
N LEU A 85 -7.69 -6.83 -2.56
CA LEU A 85 -7.68 -5.67 -1.67
C LEU A 85 -8.25 -4.42 -2.35
N ARG A 86 -7.87 -4.16 -3.61
CA ARG A 86 -8.45 -3.07 -4.39
C ARG A 86 -9.97 -3.20 -4.53
N ASP A 87 -10.45 -4.38 -4.91
CA ASP A 87 -11.88 -4.63 -5.08
C ASP A 87 -12.65 -4.52 -3.75
N GLN A 88 -12.05 -4.96 -2.64
CA GLN A 88 -12.58 -4.76 -1.29
C GLN A 88 -12.67 -3.28 -0.92
N ALA A 89 -11.61 -2.50 -1.18
CA ALA A 89 -11.61 -1.07 -0.94
C ALA A 89 -12.71 -0.37 -1.77
N LEU A 90 -12.82 -0.68 -3.06
CA LEU A 90 -13.88 -0.15 -3.92
C LEU A 90 -15.28 -0.50 -3.41
N ALA A 91 -15.49 -1.72 -2.92
CA ALA A 91 -16.77 -2.14 -2.34
C ALA A 91 -17.14 -1.35 -1.06
N GLN A 92 -16.15 -0.79 -0.36
CA GLN A 92 -16.37 0.04 0.83
C GLN A 92 -16.54 1.53 0.52
N VAL A 93 -16.31 1.96 -0.73
CA VAL A 93 -16.66 3.30 -1.20
C VAL A 93 -18.20 3.38 -1.24
N LYS A 94 -18.78 4.00 -0.22
CA LYS A 94 -20.24 4.24 -0.19
C LYS A 94 -20.61 5.27 -1.24
N GLU A 95 -21.66 4.96 -2.01
CA GLU A 95 -22.32 5.86 -2.97
C GLU A 95 -22.93 7.10 -2.29
#